data_AF-A0A973SST3-F1
#
_entry.id   AF-A0A973SST3-F1
#
_cell.length_a   1.000
_cell.length_b   1.000
_cell.length_c   1.000
_cell.angle_alpha   90.00
_cell.angle_beta   90.00
_cell.angle_gamma   90.00
#
_symmetry.space_group_name_H-M   'P 1'
#
loop_
_entity.id
_entity.type
_entity.pdbx_description
1 polymer ?
#
loop_
_entity_poly.entity_id
_entity_poly.type
_entity_poly.pdbx_seq_one_letter_code
_entity_poly.pdbx_strand_id
1 'polypeptide(L)'
;MERLELAELLVGDREIFRLCRSALTGGADFEVWIEPTSTREIASIYFRRMRTMNRTGQPSIGVAEAVADLKACADTELLIGYVDDRPTGGYYFQIFLTSGFEKVISCLGVRPSVTDSDPADSE
;
A
#
# COMPACT_ATOMS: atom_id res chain seq x y z
N MET A 1 8.88 -7.18 12.04
CA MET A 1 9.65 -6.59 10.94
C MET A 1 9.97 -5.17 11.32
N GLU A 2 11.23 -4.82 11.25
CA GLU A 2 11.73 -3.49 11.57
C GLU A 2 11.61 -2.53 10.38
N ARG A 3 11.63 -1.23 10.67
CA ARG A 3 11.48 -0.17 9.65
C ARG A 3 12.54 -0.27 8.55
N LEU A 4 13.80 -0.48 8.95
CA LEU A 4 14.91 -0.55 8.01
C LEU A 4 14.81 -1.80 7.13
N GLU A 5 14.42 -2.94 7.70
CA GLU A 5 14.18 -4.18 6.96
C GLU A 5 13.12 -3.97 5.87
N LEU A 6 11.97 -3.38 6.22
CA LEU A 6 10.93 -3.09 5.25
C LEU A 6 11.41 -2.10 4.16
N ALA A 7 12.20 -1.09 4.53
CA ALA A 7 12.75 -0.12 3.59
C ALA A 7 13.73 -0.78 2.58
N GLU A 8 14.48 -1.79 3.01
CA GLU A 8 15.38 -2.57 2.17
C GLU A 8 14.63 -3.49 1.19
N LEU A 9 13.41 -3.92 1.53
CA LEU A 9 12.57 -4.71 0.63
C LEU A 9 11.79 -3.87 -0.39
N LEU A 10 11.65 -2.56 -0.16
CA LEU A 10 11.03 -1.61 -1.10
C LEU A 10 12.02 -1.22 -2.22
N VAL A 11 12.41 -2.22 -3.02
CA VAL A 11 13.37 -2.10 -4.11
C VAL A 11 12.70 -2.21 -5.48
N GLY A 12 13.11 -1.35 -6.41
CA GLY A 12 12.65 -1.37 -7.80
C GLY A 12 12.45 0.02 -8.39
N ASP A 13 12.24 0.07 -9.71
CA ASP A 13 12.18 1.33 -10.46
C ASP A 13 10.81 2.00 -10.46
N ARG A 14 9.81 1.38 -9.83
CA ARG A 14 8.46 1.95 -9.72
C ARG A 14 8.46 3.12 -8.75
N GLU A 15 7.84 4.22 -9.18
CA GLU A 15 7.68 5.44 -8.37
C GLU A 15 7.06 5.14 -7.01
N ILE A 16 6.05 4.25 -6.97
CA ILE A 16 5.36 3.90 -5.73
C ILE A 16 6.28 3.29 -4.67
N PHE A 17 7.27 2.51 -5.08
CA PHE A 17 8.26 1.93 -4.16
C PHE A 17 9.19 3.01 -3.59
N ARG A 18 9.63 3.96 -4.43
CA ARG A 18 10.46 5.09 -3.98
C ARG A 18 9.70 5.99 -3.01
N LEU A 19 8.45 6.32 -3.31
CA LEU A 19 7.61 7.15 -2.43
C LEU A 19 7.35 6.46 -1.09
N CYS A 20 6.94 5.19 -1.10
CA CYS A 20 6.71 4.41 0.11
C CYS A 20 7.99 4.30 0.95
N ARG A 21 9.13 4.01 0.33
CA ARG A 21 10.43 3.95 1.01
C ARG A 21 10.84 5.31 1.60
N SER A 22 10.61 6.39 0.87
CA SER A 22 10.89 7.75 1.35
C SER A 22 10.05 8.09 2.58
N ALA A 23 8.74 7.81 2.54
CA ALA A 23 7.85 8.00 3.68
C ALA A 23 8.28 7.17 4.89
N LEU A 24 8.54 5.88 4.67
CA LEU A 24 8.97 4.96 5.71
C LEU A 24 10.29 5.39 6.34
N THR A 25 11.29 5.79 5.56
CA THR A 25 12.58 6.28 6.10
C THR A 25 12.48 7.68 6.71
N GLY A 26 11.51 8.47 6.30
CA GLY A 26 11.14 9.77 6.89
C GLY A 26 10.40 9.67 8.23
N GLY A 27 10.07 8.46 8.69
CA GLY A 27 9.44 8.23 9.99
C GLY A 27 7.92 8.10 9.97
N ALA A 28 7.30 7.95 8.79
CA ALA A 28 5.87 7.67 8.68
C ALA A 28 5.46 6.44 9.50
N ASP A 29 4.24 6.44 10.03
CA ASP A 29 3.75 5.30 10.81
C ASP A 29 3.63 4.05 9.92
N PHE A 30 3.87 2.87 10.48
CA PHE A 30 3.84 1.63 9.71
C PHE A 30 3.53 0.41 10.58
N GLU A 31 2.92 -0.59 9.96
CA GLU A 31 2.70 -1.89 10.58
C GLU A 31 2.72 -2.97 9.51
N VAL A 32 3.23 -4.16 9.86
CA VAL A 32 3.09 -5.37 9.05
C VAL A 32 2.44 -6.43 9.93
N TRP A 33 1.26 -6.88 9.53
CA TRP A 33 0.56 -7.95 10.23
C TRP A 33 1.19 -9.28 9.85
N ILE A 34 1.57 -10.06 10.87
CA ILE A 34 2.27 -11.35 10.70
C ILE A 34 1.33 -12.51 10.35
N GLU A 35 0.01 -12.25 10.31
CA GLU A 35 -1.03 -13.22 9.94
C GLU A 35 -1.01 -13.41 8.41
N PRO A 36 -0.63 -14.61 7.89
CA PRO A 36 -0.69 -14.88 6.47
C PRO A 36 -2.13 -14.79 5.96
N THR A 37 -2.31 -14.17 4.80
CA THR A 37 -3.61 -14.04 4.15
C THR A 37 -3.55 -14.63 2.74
N SER A 38 -4.64 -15.25 2.31
CA SER A 38 -4.77 -15.82 0.96
C SER A 38 -4.50 -14.77 -0.13
N THR A 39 -3.47 -15.01 -0.93
CA THR A 39 -3.09 -14.15 -2.08
C THR A 39 -4.26 -14.00 -3.05
N ARG A 40 -5.00 -15.09 -3.30
CA ARG A 40 -6.16 -15.10 -4.21
C ARG A 40 -7.29 -14.22 -3.69
N GLU A 41 -7.56 -14.26 -2.39
CA GLU A 41 -8.59 -13.45 -1.76
C GLU A 41 -8.22 -11.97 -1.83
N ILE A 42 -6.97 -11.64 -1.48
CA ILE A 42 -6.45 -10.27 -1.54
C ILE A 42 -6.45 -9.71 -2.95
N ALA A 43 -6.04 -10.50 -3.95
CA ALA A 43 -6.12 -10.10 -5.36
C ALA A 43 -7.56 -9.76 -5.80
N SER A 44 -8.56 -10.53 -5.34
CA SER A 44 -9.97 -10.29 -5.61
C SER A 44 -10.49 -9.02 -4.94
N ILE A 45 -10.14 -8.81 -3.66
CA ILE A 45 -10.50 -7.60 -2.90
C ILE A 45 -9.91 -6.35 -3.59
N TYR A 46 -8.62 -6.39 -3.92
CA TYR A 46 -7.95 -5.24 -4.52
C TYR A 46 -8.37 -4.97 -5.96
N PHE A 47 -8.72 -5.99 -6.74
CA PHE A 47 -9.34 -5.80 -8.04
C PHE A 47 -10.67 -5.03 -7.94
N ARG A 48 -11.50 -5.36 -6.94
CA ARG A 48 -12.76 -4.64 -6.68
C ARG A 48 -12.49 -3.22 -6.20
N ARG A 49 -11.55 -3.03 -5.27
CA ARG A 49 -11.14 -1.70 -4.77
C ARG A 49 -10.61 -0.82 -5.91
N MET A 50 -9.76 -1.36 -6.79
CA MET A 50 -9.27 -0.66 -7.98
C MET A 50 -10.41 -0.15 -8.85
N ARG A 51 -11.39 -1.00 -9.17
CA ARG A 51 -12.56 -0.60 -9.95
C ARG A 51 -13.33 0.54 -9.28
N THR A 52 -13.50 0.48 -7.96
CA THR A 52 -14.16 1.53 -7.20
C THR A 52 -13.36 2.83 -7.22
N MET A 53 -12.05 2.79 -6.91
CA MET A 53 -11.17 3.96 -6.91
C MET A 53 -11.13 4.66 -8.27
N ASN A 54 -11.04 3.89 -9.36
CA ASN A 54 -11.09 4.43 -10.71
C ASN A 54 -12.44 5.09 -11.02
N ARG A 55 -13.55 4.48 -10.56
CA ARG A 55 -14.90 5.00 -10.78
C ARG A 55 -15.16 6.29 -9.99
N THR A 56 -14.63 6.39 -8.76
CA THR A 56 -14.85 7.55 -7.88
C THR A 56 -13.81 8.64 -8.05
N GLY A 57 -12.77 8.42 -8.87
CA GLY A 57 -11.65 9.36 -9.01
C GLY A 57 -10.81 9.47 -7.73
N GLN A 58 -10.75 8.42 -6.91
CA GLN A 58 -9.94 8.41 -5.70
C GLN A 58 -8.47 8.66 -6.08
N PRO A 59 -7.82 9.71 -5.53
CA PRO A 59 -6.41 9.94 -5.76
C PRO A 59 -5.58 8.74 -5.31
N SER A 60 -5.01 8.02 -6.26
CA SER A 60 -4.30 6.77 -6.04
C SER A 60 -3.17 6.56 -7.05
N ILE A 61 -2.20 5.73 -6.67
CA ILE A 61 -1.00 5.42 -7.47
C ILE A 61 -0.63 3.94 -7.29
N GLY A 62 -0.13 3.30 -8.35
CA GLY A 62 0.35 1.92 -8.31
C GLY A 62 -0.74 0.85 -8.20
N VAL A 63 -2.03 1.21 -8.29
CA VAL A 63 -3.14 0.29 -8.05
C VAL A 63 -3.23 -0.81 -9.11
N ALA A 64 -3.07 -0.44 -10.39
CA ALA A 64 -3.19 -1.39 -11.50
C ALA A 64 -2.04 -2.41 -11.46
N GLU A 65 -0.84 -1.91 -11.19
CA GLU A 65 0.38 -2.68 -11.03
C GLU A 65 0.27 -3.63 -9.83
N ALA A 66 -0.22 -3.15 -8.69
CA ALA A 66 -0.42 -4.00 -7.51
C ALA A 66 -1.41 -5.14 -7.75
N VAL A 67 -2.51 -4.87 -8.45
CA VAL A 67 -3.47 -5.92 -8.82
C VAL A 67 -2.87 -6.91 -9.82
N ALA A 68 -2.03 -6.46 -10.75
CA ALA A 68 -1.34 -7.34 -11.70
C ALA A 68 -0.33 -8.24 -10.98
N ASP A 69 0.49 -7.68 -10.09
CA ASP A 69 1.48 -8.43 -9.32
C ASP A 69 0.81 -9.47 -8.39
N LEU A 70 -0.28 -9.09 -7.71
CA LEU A 70 -1.04 -10.00 -6.85
C LEU A 70 -1.63 -11.18 -7.64
N LYS A 71 -2.00 -10.98 -8.91
CA LYS A 71 -2.48 -12.06 -9.78
C LYS A 71 -1.35 -12.93 -10.32
N ALA A 72 -0.17 -12.36 -10.53
CA ALA A 72 1.01 -13.05 -11.03
C ALA A 72 1.81 -13.76 -9.91
N CYS A 73 1.54 -13.42 -8.64
CA CYS A 73 2.19 -14.00 -7.49
C CYS A 73 1.93 -15.51 -7.43
N ALA A 74 3.00 -16.30 -7.39
CA ALA A 74 2.94 -17.75 -7.28
C ALA A 74 2.61 -18.22 -5.85
N ASP A 75 2.89 -17.39 -4.84
CA ASP A 75 2.70 -17.73 -3.43
C ASP A 75 1.21 -17.71 -3.08
N THR A 76 0.74 -18.75 -2.39
CA THR A 76 -0.68 -18.88 -2.02
C THR A 76 -1.07 -17.97 -0.86
N GLU A 77 -0.09 -17.53 -0.08
CA GLU A 77 -0.26 -16.65 1.07
C GLU A 77 0.75 -15.49 1.01
N LEU A 78 0.32 -14.36 1.56
CA LEU A 78 1.10 -13.15 1.66
C LEU A 78 0.86 -12.47 3.01
N LEU A 79 1.72 -11.53 3.36
CA LEU A 79 1.53 -10.61 4.48
C LEU A 79 1.09 -9.26 3.97
N ILE A 80 0.37 -8.56 4.82
CA ILE A 80 -0.16 -7.25 4.54
C ILE A 80 0.46 -6.28 5.53
N GLY A 81 0.83 -5.10 5.05
CA GLY A 81 1.26 -4.01 5.90
C GLY A 81 0.91 -2.67 5.32
N TYR A 82 1.15 -1.61 6.08
CA TYR A 82 0.95 -0.25 5.61
C TYR A 82 2.08 0.67 6.00
N VAL A 83 2.16 1.81 5.29
CA VAL A 83 2.90 3.00 5.70
C VAL A 83 1.95 4.19 5.55
N ASP A 84 1.76 4.99 6.60
CA ASP A 84 0.85 6.13 6.60
C ASP A 84 1.60 7.46 6.59
N ASP A 85 1.73 8.03 5.39
CA ASP A 85 2.35 9.33 5.15
C ASP A 85 1.30 10.44 4.95
N ARG A 86 0.01 10.15 5.15
CA ARG A 86 -1.04 11.17 5.00
C ARG A 86 -0.86 12.39 5.92
N PRO A 87 -0.36 12.28 7.17
CA PRO A 87 -0.14 13.45 8.03
C PRO A 87 0.82 14.51 7.45
N THR A 88 1.68 14.14 6.49
CA THR A 88 2.60 15.05 5.80
C THR A 88 2.10 15.48 4.42
N GLY A 89 0.89 15.07 4.03
CA GLY A 89 0.32 15.28 2.70
C GLY A 89 0.65 14.18 1.68
N GLY A 90 1.29 13.09 2.14
CA GLY A 90 1.61 11.91 1.33
C GLY A 90 0.43 10.95 1.14
N TYR A 91 0.75 9.67 0.95
CA TYR A 91 -0.22 8.60 0.73
C TYR A 91 -0.30 7.67 1.93
N TYR A 92 -1.44 7.01 2.08
CA TYR A 92 -1.53 5.74 2.76
C TYR A 92 -1.08 4.66 1.79
N PHE A 93 0.06 4.05 2.06
CA PHE A 93 0.61 2.97 1.28
C PHE A 93 0.12 1.63 1.82
N GLN A 94 -0.52 0.83 0.99
CA GLN A 94 -0.74 -0.58 1.26
C GLN A 94 0.42 -1.38 0.68
N ILE A 95 0.99 -2.28 1.46
CA ILE A 95 2.12 -3.15 1.11
C ILE A 95 1.67 -4.61 1.15
N PHE A 96 2.11 -5.38 0.16
CA PHE A 96 1.95 -6.83 0.10
C PHE A 96 3.32 -7.48 0.06
N LEU A 97 3.58 -8.41 0.98
CA LEU A 97 4.86 -9.09 1.11
C LEU A 97 4.69 -10.59 1.02
N THR A 98 5.74 -11.31 0.66
CA THR A 98 5.79 -12.76 0.88
C THR A 98 5.64 -13.11 2.35
N SER A 99 5.02 -14.26 2.65
CA SER A 99 4.88 -14.81 4.01
C SER A 99 6.20 -14.99 4.75
N GLY A 100 7.31 -15.21 4.04
CA GLY A 100 8.65 -15.33 4.61
C GLY A 100 9.36 -14.00 4.92
N PHE A 101 8.72 -12.84 4.75
CA PHE A 101 9.36 -11.51 4.88
C PHE A 101 10.55 -11.28 3.93
N GLU A 102 10.60 -11.97 2.79
CA GLU A 102 11.75 -11.94 1.88
C GLU A 102 11.67 -10.83 0.83
N LYS A 103 10.46 -10.47 0.39
CA LYS A 103 10.26 -9.44 -0.64
C LYS A 103 8.91 -8.74 -0.49
N VAL A 104 8.88 -7.47 -0.87
CA VAL A 104 7.64 -6.77 -1.20
C VAL A 104 7.21 -7.21 -2.59
N ILE A 105 6.05 -7.86 -2.69
CA ILE A 105 5.41 -8.27 -3.94
C ILE A 105 4.94 -7.02 -4.68
N SER A 106 4.20 -6.15 -3.98
CA SER A 106 3.73 -4.89 -4.54
C SER A 106 3.30 -3.89 -3.47
N CYS A 107 3.04 -2.66 -3.92
CA CYS A 107 2.60 -1.56 -3.09
C CYS A 107 1.71 -0.63 -3.92
N LEU A 108 0.69 -0.06 -3.29
CA LEU A 108 -0.14 1.00 -3.85
C LEU A 108 -0.34 2.11 -2.83
N GLY A 109 -0.63 3.31 -3.32
CA GLY A 109 -0.88 4.49 -2.49
C GLY A 109 -2.28 5.03 -2.72
N VAL A 110 -2.93 5.45 -1.65
CA VAL A 110 -4.21 6.19 -1.68
C VAL A 110 -4.11 7.41 -0.78
N ARG A 111 -4.66 8.55 -1.18
CA ARG A 111 -4.78 9.72 -0.30
C ARG A 111 -6.22 10.23 -0.32
N PRO A 112 -6.72 10.86 0.77
CA PRO A 112 -8.08 11.38 0.82
C PRO A 112 -8.41 12.24 -0.40
N SER A 113 -9.66 12.18 -0.85
CA SER A 113 -10.16 13.18 -1.79
C SER A 113 -10.31 14.51 -1.04
N VAL A 114 -10.12 15.63 -1.74
CA VAL A 114 -10.23 16.98 -1.16
C VAL A 114 -11.60 17.23 -0.51
N THR A 115 -12.63 16.46 -0.90
CA THR A 115 -13.99 16.54 -0.37
C THR A 115 -14.18 15.92 1.03
N ASP A 116 -13.21 15.16 1.57
CA ASP A 116 -13.27 14.63 2.94
C ASP A 116 -12.66 15.59 3.98
N SER A 117 -12.14 16.74 3.55
CA SER A 117 -11.67 17.82 4.42
C SER A 117 -12.70 18.94 4.48
N ASP A 118 -13.90 18.63 4.95
CA ASP A 118 -14.84 19.66 5.40
C ASP A 118 -14.52 19.96 6.88
N PRO A 119 -13.96 21.13 7.22
CA PRO A 119 -13.84 21.53 8.62
C PRO A 119 -15.23 21.99 9.07
N ALA A 120 -16.05 21.05 9.56
CA ALA A 120 -17.27 21.40 10.27
C ALA A 120 -16.91 22.02 11.63
N ASP A 121 -17.04 23.34 11.69
CA ASP A 121 -17.35 24.22 12.84
C ASP A 121 -16.51 24.11 14.12
N SER A 122 -15.90 25.23 14.53
CA SER A 122 -16.59 26.17 15.46
C SER A 122 -15.76 27.44 15.70
N GLU A 123 -16.37 28.59 15.36
CA GLU A 123 -16.24 29.87 16.08
C GLU A 123 -16.80 29.76 17.51
#